data_AF-A0A3B9JLX1-F1
#
_entry.id   AF-A0A3B9JLX1-F1
#
_cell.length_a   1.000
_cell.length_b   1.000
_cell.length_c   1.000
_cell.angle_alpha   90.00
_cell.angle_beta   90.00
_cell.angle_gamma   90.00
#
_symmetry.space_group_name_H-M   'P 1'
#
loop_
_entity.id
_entity.type
_entity.pdbx_description
1 polymer ?
#
loop_
_entity_poly.entity_id
_entity_poly.type
_entity_poly.pdbx_seq_one_letter_code
_entity_poly.pdbx_strand_id
1 'polypeptide(L)'
;MRYFLIVLLSIFSFSNAYAENDDEIVDVMQTLEAVNKRIVNINTDELNKILDTDPSVVLIDVRSPFELKHTGTIARGQNVNIV
;
A
#
# COMPACT_ATOMS: atom_id res chain seq x y z
N MET A 1 28.77 55.35 5.90
CA MET A 1 27.45 54.92 6.45
C MET A 1 26.35 54.71 5.40
N ARG A 2 26.39 55.34 4.22
CA ARG A 2 25.29 55.24 3.22
C ARG A 2 25.13 53.86 2.55
N TYR A 3 26.19 53.05 2.51
CA TYR A 3 26.18 51.71 1.88
C TYR A 3 26.01 50.56 2.88
N PHE A 4 26.05 50.84 4.18
CA PHE A 4 25.96 49.80 5.22
C PHE A 4 24.58 49.13 5.25
N LEU A 5 23.53 49.91 4.97
CA LEU A 5 22.13 49.45 4.93
C LEU A 5 21.85 48.55 3.72
N ILE A 6 22.60 48.73 2.61
CA ILE A 6 22.42 47.97 1.37
C ILE A 6 23.06 46.57 1.49
N VAL A 7 24.20 46.48 2.16
CA VAL A 7 24.89 45.19 2.41
C VAL A 7 24.05 44.31 3.35
N LEU A 8 23.41 44.89 4.37
CA LEU A 8 22.56 44.16 5.32
C LEU A 8 21.29 43.58 4.67
N LEU A 9 20.72 44.26 3.67
CA LEU A 9 19.55 43.77 2.93
C LEU A 9 19.86 42.55 2.06
N SER A 10 21.07 42.47 1.50
CA SER A 10 21.48 41.39 0.60
C SER A 10 21.68 40.04 1.31
N ILE A 11 21.93 40.05 2.62
CA ILE A 11 22.12 38.83 3.43
C ILE A 11 20.76 38.20 3.79
N PHE A 12 19.68 38.99 3.80
CA PHE A 12 18.34 38.52 4.19
C PHE A 12 17.60 37.72 3.09
N SER A 13 18.12 37.72 1.85
CA SER A 13 17.46 37.05 0.72
C SER A 13 17.82 35.56 0.55
N PHE A 14 18.69 35.00 1.40
CA PHE A 14 19.16 33.61 1.25
C PHE A 14 18.43 32.58 2.12
N SER A 15 17.44 32.96 2.93
CA SER A 15 16.88 32.05 3.95
C SER A 15 15.62 31.27 3.57
N ASN A 16 15.11 31.35 2.33
CA ASN A 16 13.82 30.71 1.96
C ASN A 16 13.94 29.72 0.80
N ALA A 17 14.89 28.80 0.86
CA ALA A 17 14.93 27.66 -0.07
C ALA A 17 15.39 26.38 0.63
N TYR A 18 14.68 26.01 1.70
CA TYR A 18 14.59 24.61 2.12
C TYR A 18 13.11 24.27 2.16
N ALA A 19 12.54 24.01 0.98
CA ALA A 19 11.40 23.11 0.88
C ALA A 19 12.02 21.71 0.91
N GLU A 20 12.19 21.18 2.11
CA GLU A 20 12.37 19.75 2.30
C GLU A 20 11.08 19.10 1.80
N ASN A 21 11.19 18.38 0.69
CA ASN A 21 10.11 17.53 0.22
C ASN A 21 9.97 16.47 1.30
N ASP A 22 9.00 16.65 2.20
CA ASP A 22 8.51 15.57 3.04
C ASP A 22 7.98 14.51 2.07
N ASP A 23 8.86 13.55 1.77
CA ASP A 23 8.53 12.35 1.02
C ASP A 23 7.20 11.83 1.56
N GLU A 24 6.25 11.76 0.64
CA GLU A 24 4.87 11.38 0.83
C GLU A 24 4.80 10.14 1.72
N ILE A 25 4.63 10.34 3.03
CA ILE A 25 4.10 9.29 3.92
C ILE A 25 2.65 9.16 3.50
N VAL A 26 2.44 8.45 2.39
CA VAL A 26 1.14 7.93 2.01
C VAL A 26 0.68 7.12 3.21
N ASP A 27 -0.26 7.69 3.94
CA ASP A 27 -0.83 7.08 5.13
C ASP A 27 -1.36 5.68 4.73
N VAL A 28 -0.70 4.65 5.25
CA VAL A 28 -1.06 3.24 4.99
C VAL A 28 -2.54 3.02 5.30
N MET A 29 -3.08 3.73 6.28
CA MET A 29 -4.48 3.66 6.65
C MET A 29 -5.39 4.24 5.56
N GLN A 30 -5.06 5.43 5.02
CA GLN A 30 -5.76 6.02 3.88
C GLN A 30 -5.71 5.13 2.61
N THR A 31 -4.61 4.40 2.41
CA THR A 31 -4.47 3.45 1.29
C THR A 31 -5.38 2.23 1.46
N LEU A 32 -5.44 1.65 2.66
CA LEU A 32 -6.32 0.51 2.96
C LEU A 32 -7.80 0.87 2.81
N GLU A 33 -8.20 2.07 3.25
CA GLU A 33 -9.57 2.56 3.07
C GLU A 33 -9.97 2.72 1.59
N ALA A 34 -9.05 3.23 0.77
CA ALA A 34 -9.28 3.37 -0.67
C ALA A 34 -9.43 2.02 -1.39
N VAL A 35 -8.65 1.02 -0.98
CA VAL A 35 -8.74 -0.35 -1.51
C VAL A 35 -10.05 -1.02 -1.08
N ASN A 36 -10.41 -0.94 0.20
CA ASN A 36 -11.62 -1.55 0.74
C ASN A 36 -12.92 -1.04 0.08
N LYS A 37 -12.91 0.17 -0.52
CA LYS A 37 -14.06 0.67 -1.31
C LYS A 37 -14.25 -0.05 -2.65
N ARG A 38 -13.24 -0.77 -3.14
CA ARG A 38 -13.23 -1.42 -4.46
C ARG A 38 -13.23 -2.93 -4.39
N ILE A 39 -12.98 -3.50 -3.21
CA ILE A 39 -12.96 -4.94 -2.98
C ILE A 39 -14.06 -5.32 -1.99
N VAL A 40 -14.57 -6.53 -2.16
CA VAL A 40 -15.51 -7.13 -1.20
C VAL A 40 -14.69 -8.05 -0.30
N ASN A 41 -14.62 -7.73 0.98
CA ASN A 41 -14.05 -8.65 1.97
C ASN A 41 -15.07 -9.74 2.29
N ILE A 42 -14.61 -10.98 2.37
CA ILE A 42 -15.45 -12.14 2.68
C ILE A 42 -14.84 -12.91 3.84
N ASN A 43 -15.69 -13.59 4.60
CA ASN A 43 -15.24 -14.50 5.64
C ASN A 43 -15.04 -15.93 5.10
N THR A 44 -14.58 -16.83 5.97
CA THR A 44 -14.30 -18.23 5.63
C THR A 44 -15.53 -19.01 5.17
N ASP A 45 -16.70 -18.76 5.75
CA ASP A 45 -17.93 -19.48 5.39
C ASP A 45 -18.43 -19.07 4.00
N GLU A 46 -18.34 -17.78 3.69
CA GLU A 46 -18.63 -17.23 2.37
C GLU A 46 -17.67 -17.75 1.32
N LEU A 47 -16.36 -17.81 1.64
CA LEU A 47 -15.36 -18.41 0.77
C LEU A 47 -15.71 -19.86 0.43
N ASN A 48 -16.02 -20.69 1.44
CA ASN A 48 -16.40 -22.08 1.22
C ASN A 48 -17.64 -22.19 0.31
N LYS A 49 -18.66 -21.36 0.56
CA LYS A 49 -19.88 -21.34 -0.26
C LYS A 49 -19.58 -20.99 -1.72
N ILE A 50 -18.74 -20.00 -1.98
CA ILE A 50 -18.36 -19.59 -3.34
C ILE A 50 -17.63 -20.74 -4.05
N LEU A 51 -16.63 -21.34 -3.40
CA LEU A 51 -15.83 -22.41 -3.99
C LEU A 51 -16.66 -23.69 -4.26
N ASP A 52 -17.68 -23.95 -3.44
CA ASP A 52 -18.57 -25.10 -3.62
C ASP A 52 -19.67 -24.84 -4.68
N THR A 53 -20.05 -23.58 -4.91
CA THR A 53 -21.17 -23.21 -5.80
C THR A 53 -20.73 -22.82 -7.20
N ASP A 54 -19.59 -22.13 -7.34
CA ASP A 54 -19.12 -21.59 -8.61
C ASP A 54 -17.77 -22.21 -9.01
N PRO A 55 -17.77 -23.17 -9.96
CA PRO A 55 -16.53 -23.80 -10.41
C PRO A 55 -15.63 -22.85 -11.22
N SER A 56 -16.14 -21.70 -11.68
CA SER A 56 -15.39 -20.73 -12.51
C SER A 56 -14.52 -19.76 -11.70
N VAL A 57 -14.71 -19.72 -10.38
CA VAL A 57 -13.91 -18.87 -9.49
C VAL A 57 -12.49 -19.42 -9.32
N VAL A 58 -11.51 -18.52 -9.29
CA VAL A 58 -10.11 -18.83 -9.01
C VAL A 58 -9.74 -18.29 -7.64
N LEU A 59 -9.16 -19.14 -6.79
CA LEU A 59 -8.60 -18.75 -5.51
C LEU A 59 -7.12 -18.43 -5.68
N ILE A 60 -6.73 -17.18 -5.46
CA ILE A 60 -5.33 -16.76 -5.60
C ILE A 60 -4.65 -16.68 -4.23
N ASP A 61 -3.66 -17.55 -4.01
CA ASP A 61 -2.84 -17.53 -2.80
C ASP A 61 -1.65 -16.59 -3.00
N VAL A 62 -1.67 -15.44 -2.33
CA VAL A 62 -0.64 -14.39 -2.44
C VAL A 62 0.49 -14.55 -1.42
N ARG A 63 0.49 -15.64 -0.65
CA ARG A 63 1.53 -15.90 0.36
C ARG A 63 2.84 -16.36 -0.28
N SER A 64 3.93 -16.19 0.45
CA SER A 64 5.26 -16.60 0.01
C SER A 64 5.39 -18.13 -0.05
N PRO A 65 6.30 -18.68 -0.90
CA PRO A 65 6.56 -20.12 -0.95
C PRO A 65 6.92 -20.74 0.40
N PHE A 66 7.61 -19.97 1.25
CA PHE A 66 8.01 -20.43 2.58
C PHE A 66 6.79 -20.70 3.48
N GLU A 67 5.81 -19.79 3.49
CA GLU A 67 4.57 -19.95 4.24
C GLU A 67 3.77 -21.15 3.75
N LEU A 68 3.71 -21.35 2.42
CA LEU A 68 3.02 -22.50 1.83
C LEU A 68 3.69 -23.82 2.21
N LYS A 69 5.02 -23.87 2.21
CA LYS A 69 5.78 -25.05 2.63
C LYS A 69 5.55 -25.40 4.10
N HIS A 70 5.32 -24.40 4.95
CA HIS A 70 5.16 -24.59 6.39
C HIS A 70 3.71 -24.90 6.79
N THR A 71 2.72 -24.27 6.13
CA THR A 71 1.31 -24.34 6.55
C THR A 71 0.39 -25.05 5.56
N GLY A 72 0.87 -25.30 4.34
CA GLY A 72 0.05 -25.83 3.25
C GLY A 72 -0.84 -24.78 2.59
N THR A 73 -1.72 -25.23 1.71
CA THR A 73 -2.68 -24.42 0.97
C THR A 73 -4.12 -24.81 1.32
N ILE A 74 -5.08 -23.95 0.99
CA ILE A 74 -6.49 -24.34 1.00
C ILE A 74 -6.68 -25.40 -0.09
N ALA A 75 -6.98 -26.64 0.32
CA ALA A 75 -7.07 -27.82 -0.53
C ALA A 75 -8.29 -27.79 -1.46
N ARG A 76 -8.20 -26.98 -2.51
CA ARG A 76 -9.21 -26.79 -3.55
C ARG A 76 -8.51 -26.72 -4.90
N GLY A 77 -9.10 -27.34 -5.93
CA GLY A 77 -8.51 -27.39 -7.28
C GLY A 77 -8.36 -26.02 -7.96
N GLN A 78 -9.01 -25.00 -7.41
CA GLN A 78 -8.99 -23.62 -7.90
C GLN A 78 -7.88 -22.77 -7.27
N ASN A 79 -7.06 -23.32 -6.36
CA ASN A 79 -5.99 -22.57 -5.69
C ASN A 79 -4.76 -22.41 -6.61
N VAL A 80 -4.39 -21.16 -6.90
CA VAL A 80 -3.21 -20.78 -7.68
C VAL A 80 -2.35 -19.84 -6.86
N ASN A 81 -1.07 -20.17 -6.71
CA ASN A 81 -0.09 -19.32 -6.06
C ASN A 81 0.67 -18.49 -7.12
N ILE A 82 0.80 -17.18 -6.89
CA ILE A 82 1.26 -16.20 -7.91
C ILE A 82 2.77 -15.87 -7.86
N VAL A 83 3.61 -16.78 -7.37
CA VAL A 83 5.06 -16.55 -7.20
C VAL A 83 5.83 -16.63 -8.51
#